data_AF-A0A2U1LA36-F1
#
_entry.id   AF-A0A2U1LA36-F1
#
_cell.length_a   1.000
_cell.length_b   1.000
_cell.length_c   1.000
_cell.angle_alpha   90.00
_cell.angle_beta   90.00
_cell.angle_gamma   90.00
#
_symmetry.space_group_name_H-M   'P 1'
#
loop_
_entity.id
_entity.type
_entity.pdbx_description
1 polymer ?
#
loop_
_entity_poly.entity_id
_entity_poly.type
_entity_poly.pdbx_seq_one_letter_code
_entity_poly.pdbx_strand_id
1 'polypeptide(L)'
;MGSAIICLSLIFGFVTGLCICSAVSDVEDAAETANWIHKDDGQNLQLVLPHDVSPDTDNVALAGHSKGGKVAFALALGHAHTHLKFKALIGLDPVEGSNTSNRIEPKILNYIPQDFNLAMPVALIGTGLGDDSCCGCVPPVAPWGCNHPFFFDECKPPSCYFVARDFGHLDMVDDWLVRLAGMFICKTGKGSKDDMRRACGGIFVAFLKAYMFHNADDLTAIIDSPNSVAPIKLDPVLWLQS
;
A
#
# COMPACT_ATOMS: atom_id res chain seq x y z
N MET A 1 15.55 17.67 16.27
CA MET A 1 15.97 16.34 15.76
C MET A 1 14.97 15.96 14.70
N GLY A 2 15.38 15.82 13.45
CA GLY A 2 14.48 15.47 12.36
C GLY A 2 14.22 13.97 12.40
N SER A 3 12.97 13.57 12.60
CA SER A 3 12.57 12.17 12.43
C SER A 3 12.55 11.86 10.93
N ALA A 4 13.43 10.97 10.48
CA ALA A 4 13.42 10.48 9.11
C ALA A 4 12.46 9.29 9.01
N ILE A 5 11.48 9.36 8.12
CA ILE A 5 10.62 8.21 7.79
C ILE A 5 11.44 7.30 6.87
N ILE A 6 11.91 6.16 7.39
CA ILE A 6 12.61 5.15 6.59
C ILE A 6 11.56 4.19 6.05
N CYS A 7 11.32 4.25 4.74
CA CYS A 7 10.47 3.28 4.05
C CYS A 7 11.33 2.07 3.66
N LEU A 8 11.22 0.97 4.42
CA LEU A 8 11.85 -0.30 4.05
C LEU A 8 11.02 -0.95 2.93
N SER A 9 11.39 -0.73 1.67
CA SER A 9 10.82 -1.45 0.54
C SER A 9 11.49 -2.82 0.44
N LEU A 10 10.76 -3.91 0.70
CA LEU A 10 11.25 -5.27 0.50
C LEU A 10 11.44 -5.54 -1.00
N ILE A 11 12.68 -5.38 -1.48
CA ILE A 11 13.09 -5.68 -2.88
C ILE A 11 13.30 -7.20 -3.09
N PHE A 12 13.29 -8.02 -2.04
CA PHE A 12 13.72 -9.43 -2.09
C PHE A 12 12.78 -10.40 -2.84
N GLY A 13 11.62 -9.97 -3.30
CA GLY A 13 10.64 -10.85 -3.95
C GLY A 13 10.59 -10.83 -5.48
N PHE A 14 11.41 -10.03 -6.19
CA PHE A 14 11.13 -9.75 -7.61
C PHE A 14 11.21 -10.97 -8.55
N VAL A 15 12.02 -12.00 -8.21
CA VAL A 15 12.21 -13.18 -9.08
C VAL A 15 11.27 -14.34 -8.70
N THR A 16 10.88 -14.48 -7.43
CA THR A 16 9.91 -15.48 -6.96
C THR A 16 8.45 -14.99 -7.05
N GLY A 17 8.24 -13.67 -7.06
CA GLY A 17 6.93 -13.00 -7.05
C GLY A 17 6.14 -13.05 -8.36
N LEU A 18 6.70 -13.59 -9.44
CA LEU A 18 6.00 -13.80 -10.72
C LEU A 18 5.01 -14.98 -10.68
N CYS A 19 5.09 -15.86 -9.68
CA CYS A 19 4.10 -16.91 -9.46
C CYS A 19 2.90 -16.36 -8.65
N ILE A 20 1.75 -16.18 -9.33
CA ILE A 20 0.46 -15.75 -8.76
C ILE A 20 -0.23 -16.90 -7.98
N CYS A 21 0.53 -17.80 -7.37
CA CYS A 21 -0.03 -19.03 -6.78
C CYS A 21 -0.47 -18.84 -5.34
N SER A 22 0.29 -18.07 -4.55
CA SER A 22 0.04 -17.82 -3.13
C SER A 22 0.79 -16.57 -2.67
N ALA A 23 0.23 -15.87 -1.69
CA ALA A 23 0.88 -14.80 -0.95
C ALA A 23 1.25 -15.25 0.49
N VAL A 24 0.98 -16.49 0.87
CA VAL A 24 1.27 -17.01 2.23
C VAL A 24 2.76 -16.87 2.57
N SER A 25 3.65 -17.32 1.68
CA SER A 25 5.09 -17.16 1.91
C SER A 25 5.51 -15.69 1.95
N ASP A 26 4.90 -14.82 1.13
CA ASP A 26 5.19 -13.39 1.17
C ASP A 26 4.77 -12.76 2.51
N VAL A 27 3.67 -13.25 3.12
CA VAL A 27 3.21 -12.84 4.46
C VAL A 27 4.16 -13.37 5.54
N GLU A 28 4.64 -14.61 5.42
CA GLU A 28 5.65 -15.19 6.32
C GLU A 28 6.98 -14.42 6.25
N ASP A 29 7.47 -14.11 5.05
CA ASP A 29 8.69 -13.33 4.81
C ASP A 29 8.57 -11.90 5.38
N ALA A 30 7.40 -11.27 5.20
CA ALA A 30 7.12 -9.96 5.78
C ALA A 30 7.09 -10.01 7.32
N ALA A 31 6.55 -11.08 7.90
CA ALA A 31 6.54 -11.29 9.35
C ALA A 31 7.96 -11.54 9.90
N GLU A 32 8.76 -12.36 9.22
CA GLU A 32 10.16 -12.60 9.57
C GLU A 32 10.96 -11.30 9.53
N THR A 33 10.76 -10.48 8.50
CA THR A 33 11.37 -9.15 8.39
C THR A 33 10.95 -8.25 9.56
N ALA A 34 9.66 -8.18 9.89
CA ALA A 34 9.17 -7.38 11.01
C ALA A 34 9.76 -7.84 12.34
N ASN A 35 9.88 -9.15 12.56
CA ASN A 35 10.49 -9.73 13.75
C ASN A 35 12.00 -9.48 13.80
N TRP A 36 12.69 -9.52 12.65
CA TRP A 36 14.09 -9.15 12.54
C TRP A 36 14.31 -7.68 12.90
N ILE A 37 13.44 -6.77 12.45
CA ILE A 37 13.48 -5.35 12.82
C ILE A 37 13.27 -5.18 14.33
N HIS A 38 12.28 -5.85 14.90
CA HIS A 38 11.93 -5.72 16.33
C HIS A 38 13.01 -6.26 17.27
N LYS A 39 13.83 -7.22 16.80
CA LYS A 39 14.78 -7.93 17.65
C LYS A 39 15.69 -6.98 18.42
N ASP A 40 15.79 -7.26 19.73
CA ASP A 40 16.59 -6.49 20.69
C ASP A 40 16.30 -4.98 20.64
N ASP A 41 15.02 -4.63 20.45
CA ASP A 41 14.50 -3.27 20.34
C ASP A 41 15.16 -2.44 19.22
N GLY A 42 15.22 -3.03 18.02
CA GLY A 42 15.73 -2.33 16.83
C GLY A 42 17.23 -2.43 16.63
N GLN A 43 17.99 -3.13 17.48
CA GLN A 43 19.45 -3.27 17.32
C GLN A 43 19.83 -3.88 15.97
N ASN A 44 19.08 -4.87 15.50
CA ASN A 44 19.29 -5.46 14.19
C ASN A 44 19.20 -4.41 13.07
N LEU A 45 18.16 -3.56 13.10
CA LEU A 45 17.99 -2.49 12.13
C LEU A 45 19.10 -1.44 12.29
N GLN A 46 19.48 -1.08 13.52
CA GLN A 46 20.58 -0.15 13.78
C GLN A 46 21.91 -0.59 13.16
N LEU A 47 22.20 -1.90 13.10
CA LEU A 47 23.42 -2.44 12.51
C LEU A 47 23.55 -2.17 11.00
N VAL A 48 22.44 -1.93 10.31
CA VAL A 48 22.42 -1.68 8.85
C VAL A 48 22.10 -0.23 8.49
N LEU A 49 21.83 0.61 9.50
CA LEU A 49 21.57 2.03 9.32
C LEU A 49 22.86 2.86 9.36
N PRO A 50 22.89 4.04 8.72
CA PRO A 50 23.96 5.01 8.90
C PRO A 50 24.16 5.37 10.37
N HIS A 51 25.40 5.73 10.75
CA HIS A 51 25.77 6.01 12.14
C HIS A 51 24.98 7.14 12.82
N ASP A 52 24.42 8.06 12.04
CA ASP A 52 23.64 9.22 12.48
C ASP A 52 22.13 8.98 12.41
N VAL A 53 21.70 7.76 12.12
CA VAL A 53 20.29 7.35 12.01
C VAL A 53 19.98 6.29 13.05
N SER A 54 18.95 6.54 13.85
CA SER A 54 18.45 5.58 14.83
C SER A 54 17.06 5.08 14.44
N PRO A 55 16.79 3.77 14.55
CA PRO A 55 15.47 3.24 14.28
C PRO A 55 14.47 3.67 15.36
N ASP A 56 13.25 3.97 14.93
CA ASP A 56 12.12 4.25 15.81
C ASP A 56 11.12 3.10 15.67
N THR A 57 11.25 2.10 16.56
CA THR A 57 10.40 0.90 16.58
C THR A 57 9.01 1.15 17.14
N ASP A 58 8.79 2.31 17.78
CA ASP A 58 7.47 2.76 18.23
C ASP A 58 6.67 3.37 17.08
N ASN A 59 7.33 3.89 16.04
CA ASN A 59 6.71 4.53 14.90
C ASN A 59 6.97 3.74 13.61
N VAL A 60 6.37 2.55 13.50
CA VAL A 60 6.42 1.71 12.31
C VAL A 60 5.08 1.69 11.58
N ALA A 61 5.11 1.87 10.27
CA ALA A 61 3.97 1.68 9.38
C ALA A 61 4.20 0.49 8.46
N LEU A 62 3.11 -0.19 8.11
CA LEU A 62 3.11 -1.27 7.13
C LEU A 62 2.53 -0.76 5.82
N ALA A 63 3.20 -1.04 4.70
CA ALA A 63 2.71 -0.61 3.40
C ALA A 63 3.08 -1.61 2.31
N GLY A 64 2.29 -1.63 1.23
CA GLY A 64 2.60 -2.45 0.09
C GLY A 64 1.78 -2.09 -1.15
N HIS A 65 2.31 -2.45 -2.32
CA HIS A 65 1.66 -2.26 -3.62
C HIS A 65 1.14 -3.56 -4.20
N SER A 66 -0.02 -3.56 -4.87
CA SER A 66 -0.53 -4.74 -5.60
C SER A 66 -0.69 -5.97 -4.68
N LYS A 67 -0.10 -7.12 -5.05
CA LYS A 67 0.03 -8.30 -4.17
C LYS A 67 0.70 -7.94 -2.83
N GLY A 68 1.71 -7.07 -2.84
CA GLY A 68 2.34 -6.57 -1.61
C GLY A 68 1.39 -5.76 -0.73
N GLY A 69 0.42 -5.06 -1.32
CA GLY A 69 -0.66 -4.40 -0.57
C GLY A 69 -1.55 -5.41 0.13
N LYS A 70 -1.93 -6.49 -0.56
CA LYS A 70 -2.63 -7.63 0.06
C LYS A 70 -1.81 -8.26 1.20
N VAL A 71 -0.50 -8.47 0.99
CA VAL A 71 0.40 -9.00 2.02
C VAL A 71 0.42 -8.10 3.26
N ALA A 72 0.50 -6.78 3.07
CA ALA A 72 0.43 -5.80 4.15
C ALA A 72 -0.88 -5.93 4.95
N PHE A 73 -2.03 -6.02 4.28
CA PHE A 73 -3.32 -6.25 4.93
C PHE A 73 -3.36 -7.60 5.65
N ALA A 74 -2.93 -8.68 5.01
CA ALA A 74 -2.94 -10.02 5.60
C ALA A 74 -2.08 -10.09 6.86
N LEU A 75 -0.89 -9.50 6.85
CA LEU A 75 -0.04 -9.42 8.02
C LEU A 75 -0.70 -8.62 9.15
N ALA A 76 -1.30 -7.46 8.83
CA ALA A 76 -2.01 -6.63 9.80
C ALA A 76 -3.27 -7.32 10.38
N LEU A 77 -3.92 -8.19 9.60
CA LEU A 77 -5.04 -9.04 10.02
C LEU A 77 -4.62 -10.28 10.82
N GLY A 78 -3.31 -10.50 11.02
CA GLY A 78 -2.78 -11.58 11.86
C GLY A 78 -2.58 -12.91 11.14
N HIS A 79 -2.47 -12.92 9.80
CA HIS A 79 -2.17 -14.14 9.05
C HIS A 79 -0.73 -14.66 9.25
N ALA A 80 0.14 -13.88 9.89
CA ALA A 80 1.42 -14.34 10.44
C ALA A 80 1.75 -13.58 11.73
N HIS A 81 2.54 -14.21 12.59
CA HIS A 81 2.87 -13.66 13.90
C HIS A 81 4.00 -12.61 13.83
N THR A 82 3.76 -11.43 14.40
CA THR A 82 4.76 -10.37 14.55
C THR A 82 4.87 -9.90 15.99
N HIS A 83 6.09 -9.62 16.45
CA HIS A 83 6.34 -8.92 17.70
C HIS A 83 6.32 -7.39 17.53
N LEU A 84 6.60 -6.92 16.31
CA LEU A 84 6.57 -5.50 15.96
C LEU A 84 5.12 -5.00 15.89
N LYS A 85 4.83 -3.85 16.49
CA LYS A 85 3.52 -3.22 16.41
C LYS A 85 3.52 -2.19 15.28
N PHE A 86 2.49 -2.22 14.45
CA PHE A 86 2.29 -1.24 13.38
C PHE A 86 1.29 -0.17 13.82
N LYS A 87 1.67 1.10 13.68
CA LYS A 87 0.81 2.26 13.98
C LYS A 87 -0.11 2.68 12.84
N ALA A 88 0.21 2.26 11.62
CA ALA A 88 -0.49 2.67 10.42
C ALA A 88 -0.35 1.61 9.31
N LEU A 89 -1.37 1.51 8.46
CA LEU A 89 -1.38 0.63 7.29
C LEU A 89 -1.65 1.45 6.02
N ILE A 90 -0.86 1.26 4.97
CA ILE A 90 -1.05 1.91 3.67
C ILE A 90 -1.13 0.87 2.55
N GLY A 91 -2.30 0.71 1.95
CA GLY A 91 -2.51 -0.09 0.74
C GLY A 91 -2.36 0.76 -0.51
N LEU A 92 -1.29 0.55 -1.28
CA LEU A 92 -1.11 1.19 -2.58
C LEU A 92 -1.67 0.26 -3.67
N ASP A 93 -2.86 0.57 -4.16
CA ASP A 93 -3.57 -0.17 -5.19
C ASP A 93 -3.56 -1.70 -4.96
N PRO A 94 -4.01 -2.19 -3.77
CA PRO A 94 -3.90 -3.60 -3.40
C PRO A 94 -4.73 -4.52 -4.30
N VAL A 95 -4.27 -5.76 -4.49
CA VAL A 95 -4.92 -6.78 -5.33
C VAL A 95 -5.06 -8.12 -4.61
N GLU A 96 -6.30 -8.61 -4.53
CA GLU A 96 -6.67 -9.87 -3.85
C GLU A 96 -6.38 -11.12 -4.70
N GLY A 97 -6.42 -10.97 -6.03
CA GLY A 97 -6.17 -12.04 -6.99
C GLY A 97 -6.60 -11.66 -8.41
N SER A 98 -6.56 -12.65 -9.29
CA SER A 98 -6.82 -12.47 -10.73
C SER A 98 -8.30 -12.37 -11.11
N ASN A 99 -9.20 -12.78 -10.21
CA ASN A 99 -10.65 -12.57 -10.24
C ASN A 99 -11.26 -13.11 -8.94
N THR A 100 -12.55 -12.87 -8.71
CA THR A 100 -13.26 -13.27 -7.48
C THR A 100 -13.30 -14.78 -7.24
N SER A 101 -13.22 -15.59 -8.30
CA SER A 101 -13.15 -17.06 -8.23
C SER A 101 -11.72 -17.59 -8.05
N ASN A 102 -10.71 -16.80 -8.43
CA ASN A 102 -9.29 -17.15 -8.35
C ASN A 102 -8.53 -16.13 -7.49
N ARG A 103 -8.97 -16.02 -6.24
CA ARG A 103 -8.31 -15.25 -5.18
C ARG A 103 -7.09 -16.01 -4.65
N ILE A 104 -6.05 -15.26 -4.34
CA ILE A 104 -4.77 -15.79 -3.86
C ILE A 104 -4.86 -15.98 -2.34
N GLU A 105 -4.30 -17.07 -1.80
CA GLU A 105 -4.24 -17.25 -0.34
C GLU A 105 -3.20 -16.31 0.31
N PRO A 106 -3.44 -15.79 1.53
CA PRO A 106 -4.68 -15.92 2.29
C PRO A 106 -5.81 -15.09 1.67
N LYS A 107 -7.02 -15.64 1.63
CA LYS A 107 -8.22 -14.88 1.24
C LYS A 107 -8.60 -13.93 2.37
N ILE A 108 -8.41 -12.63 2.15
CA ILE A 108 -8.65 -11.62 3.19
C ILE A 108 -9.95 -10.86 2.96
N LEU A 109 -10.38 -10.66 1.70
CA LEU A 109 -11.65 -10.00 1.42
C LEU A 109 -12.84 -10.93 1.72
N ASN A 110 -13.72 -10.50 2.61
CA ASN A 110 -14.97 -11.18 2.94
C ASN A 110 -16.18 -10.58 2.19
N TYR A 111 -16.00 -9.42 1.56
CA TYR A 111 -17.02 -8.62 0.90
C TYR A 111 -18.14 -8.17 1.87
N ILE A 112 -17.76 -7.90 3.11
CA ILE A 112 -18.64 -7.40 4.17
C ILE A 112 -18.15 -6.01 4.57
N PRO A 113 -18.95 -4.94 4.39
CA PRO A 113 -18.53 -3.60 4.75
C PRO A 113 -18.08 -3.51 6.20
N GLN A 114 -16.94 -2.85 6.43
CA GLN A 114 -16.34 -2.62 7.75
C GLN A 114 -16.07 -3.90 8.55
N ASP A 115 -15.71 -5.01 7.89
CA ASP A 115 -15.41 -6.29 8.55
C ASP A 115 -13.99 -6.38 9.09
N PHE A 116 -13.01 -5.73 8.44
CA PHE A 116 -11.61 -5.81 8.86
C PHE A 116 -11.42 -5.39 10.32
N ASN A 117 -10.87 -6.31 11.11
CA ASN A 117 -10.55 -6.08 12.52
C ASN A 117 -9.11 -5.57 12.67
N LEU A 118 -8.87 -4.36 12.16
CA LEU A 118 -7.59 -3.68 12.21
C LEU A 118 -7.55 -2.73 13.41
N ALA A 119 -6.44 -2.75 14.16
CA ALA A 119 -6.23 -1.92 15.34
C ALA A 119 -5.53 -0.58 15.03
N MET A 120 -5.37 -0.25 13.75
CA MET A 120 -4.62 0.90 13.26
C MET A 120 -5.39 1.66 12.17
N PRO A 121 -5.14 2.97 12.00
CA PRO A 121 -5.63 3.74 10.86
C PRO A 121 -5.13 3.16 9.53
N VAL A 122 -5.97 3.29 8.51
CA VAL A 122 -5.69 2.77 7.17
C VAL A 122 -5.77 3.87 6.10
N ALA A 123 -4.80 3.92 5.19
CA ALA A 123 -4.91 4.68 3.94
C ALA A 123 -4.90 3.73 2.74
N LEU A 124 -5.84 3.93 1.81
CA LEU A 124 -5.80 3.31 0.49
C LEU A 124 -5.57 4.36 -0.59
N ILE A 125 -4.64 4.07 -1.47
CA ILE A 125 -4.37 4.87 -2.67
C ILE A 125 -4.62 3.96 -3.88
N GLY A 126 -5.78 4.06 -4.49
CA GLY A 126 -6.18 3.25 -5.64
C GLY A 126 -5.91 3.93 -6.98
N THR A 127 -6.02 3.16 -8.06
CA THR A 127 -5.99 3.68 -9.44
C THR A 127 -7.33 3.58 -10.14
N GLY A 128 -7.63 4.55 -11.02
CA GLY A 128 -8.88 4.55 -11.79
C GLY A 128 -8.85 3.75 -13.09
N LEU A 129 -7.67 3.31 -13.55
CA LEU A 129 -7.50 2.47 -14.75
C LEU A 129 -6.99 1.06 -14.43
N GLY A 130 -6.93 0.66 -13.15
CA GLY A 130 -6.35 -0.62 -12.72
C GLY A 130 -7.16 -1.86 -13.11
N ASP A 131 -8.47 -1.71 -13.23
CA ASP A 131 -9.41 -2.75 -13.66
C ASP A 131 -9.68 -2.76 -15.17
N ASP A 132 -9.02 -1.87 -15.92
CA ASP A 132 -9.04 -1.89 -17.37
C ASP A 132 -7.95 -2.80 -17.95
N SER A 133 -8.28 -3.51 -19.04
CA SER A 133 -7.28 -4.25 -19.79
C SER A 133 -6.41 -3.33 -20.67
N CYS A 134 -5.12 -3.64 -20.77
CA CYS A 134 -4.21 -2.96 -21.71
C CYS A 134 -4.61 -3.27 -23.17
N CYS A 135 -5.04 -4.51 -23.40
CA CYS A 135 -5.57 -5.00 -24.67
C CYS A 135 -6.56 -6.15 -24.39
N GLY A 136 -7.49 -6.45 -25.32
CA GLY A 136 -8.53 -7.46 -25.12
C GLY A 136 -8.03 -8.90 -24.86
N CYS A 137 -6.73 -9.16 -25.00
CA CYS A 137 -6.10 -10.47 -24.77
C CYS A 137 -5.45 -10.61 -23.39
N VAL A 138 -5.27 -9.50 -22.65
CA VAL A 138 -4.61 -9.50 -21.32
C VAL A 138 -5.65 -9.10 -20.28
N PRO A 139 -5.92 -9.94 -19.26
CA PRO A 139 -6.86 -9.57 -18.21
C PRO A 139 -6.33 -8.38 -17.41
N PRO A 140 -7.21 -7.57 -16.79
CA PRO A 140 -6.79 -6.50 -15.90
C PRO A 140 -5.95 -7.02 -14.73
N VAL A 141 -5.00 -6.21 -14.25
CA VAL A 141 -4.11 -6.59 -13.13
C VAL A 141 -4.77 -6.34 -11.79
N ALA A 142 -5.60 -5.31 -11.67
CA ALA A 142 -6.42 -5.04 -10.49
C ALA A 142 -7.90 -5.18 -10.85
N PRO A 143 -8.37 -6.41 -11.17
CA PRO A 143 -9.71 -6.63 -11.67
C PRO A 143 -10.76 -6.23 -10.63
N TRP A 144 -11.89 -5.73 -11.12
CA TRP A 144 -13.04 -5.41 -10.29
C TRP A 144 -13.44 -6.61 -9.41
N GLY A 145 -13.73 -6.34 -8.14
CA GLY A 145 -14.00 -7.37 -7.13
C GLY A 145 -12.74 -7.89 -6.45
N CYS A 146 -11.55 -7.50 -6.88
CA CYS A 146 -10.29 -7.90 -6.23
C CYS A 146 -9.35 -6.71 -6.00
N ASN A 147 -9.84 -5.49 -6.15
CA ASN A 147 -9.05 -4.27 -6.14
C ASN A 147 -9.43 -3.33 -4.99
N HIS A 148 -8.72 -2.20 -4.92
CA HIS A 148 -8.76 -1.20 -3.85
C HIS A 148 -10.14 -0.76 -3.32
N PRO A 149 -11.24 -0.64 -4.09
CA PRO A 149 -12.53 -0.24 -3.51
C PRO A 149 -13.05 -1.26 -2.51
N PHE A 150 -12.81 -2.55 -2.74
CA PHE A 150 -13.28 -3.64 -1.87
C PHE A 150 -12.45 -3.73 -0.59
N PHE A 151 -11.14 -3.48 -0.69
CA PHE A 151 -10.31 -3.34 0.51
C PHE A 151 -10.75 -2.14 1.36
N PHE A 152 -11.08 -1.00 0.75
CA PHE A 152 -11.55 0.17 1.49
C PHE A 152 -12.92 -0.06 2.14
N ASP A 153 -13.85 -0.69 1.43
CA ASP A 153 -15.19 -0.99 1.93
C ASP A 153 -15.16 -1.85 3.20
N GLU A 154 -14.22 -2.80 3.30
CA GLU A 154 -14.03 -3.63 4.49
C GLU A 154 -13.27 -2.92 5.63
N CYS A 155 -12.63 -1.77 5.39
CA CYS A 155 -11.91 -1.03 6.42
C CYS A 155 -12.86 -0.31 7.38
N LYS A 156 -12.62 -0.45 8.69
CA LYS A 156 -13.26 0.37 9.73
C LYS A 156 -12.60 1.76 9.81
N PRO A 157 -13.32 2.78 10.29
CA PRO A 157 -12.70 4.05 10.64
C PRO A 157 -11.67 3.90 11.79
N PRO A 158 -10.60 4.72 11.83
CA PRO A 158 -10.27 5.77 10.88
C PRO A 158 -9.65 5.23 9.58
N SER A 159 -10.23 5.58 8.43
CA SER A 159 -9.73 5.16 7.11
C SER A 159 -9.81 6.27 6.07
N CYS A 160 -8.80 6.35 5.21
CA CYS A 160 -8.72 7.32 4.11
C CYS A 160 -8.63 6.59 2.77
N TYR A 161 -9.27 7.12 1.74
CA TYR A 161 -9.27 6.53 0.41
C TYR A 161 -9.11 7.61 -0.66
N PHE A 162 -8.10 7.43 -1.50
CA PHE A 162 -7.74 8.35 -2.57
C PHE A 162 -7.64 7.56 -3.88
N VAL A 163 -8.32 8.01 -4.93
CA VAL A 163 -8.21 7.35 -6.24
C VAL A 163 -7.52 8.27 -7.24
N ALA A 164 -6.36 7.84 -7.74
CA ALA A 164 -5.69 8.46 -8.87
C ALA A 164 -6.46 8.14 -10.15
N ARG A 165 -7.48 8.95 -10.43
CA ARG A 165 -8.55 8.65 -11.40
C ARG A 165 -8.05 8.31 -12.80
N ASP A 166 -7.04 9.04 -13.27
CA ASP A 166 -6.57 8.97 -14.66
C ASP A 166 -5.28 8.15 -14.82
N PHE A 167 -4.92 7.35 -13.81
CA PHE A 167 -3.70 6.54 -13.76
C PHE A 167 -4.01 5.05 -13.66
N GLY A 168 -3.08 4.23 -14.12
CA GLY A 168 -3.14 2.77 -14.06
C GLY A 168 -2.22 2.15 -13.02
N HIS A 169 -2.42 0.86 -12.80
CA HIS A 169 -1.83 0.08 -11.70
C HIS A 169 -0.30 0.18 -11.56
N LEU A 170 0.42 0.40 -12.67
CA LEU A 170 1.88 0.49 -12.70
C LEU A 170 2.41 1.93 -12.88
N ASP A 171 1.55 2.95 -12.88
CA ASP A 171 2.00 4.33 -13.08
C ASP A 171 2.66 4.94 -11.84
N MET A 172 2.53 4.28 -10.69
CA MET A 172 3.13 4.69 -9.40
C MET A 172 4.48 4.02 -9.11
N VAL A 173 4.87 2.98 -9.85
CA VAL A 173 6.14 2.27 -9.65
C VAL A 173 7.24 2.86 -10.53
N ASP A 174 8.51 2.64 -10.19
CA ASP A 174 9.63 3.14 -10.98
C ASP A 174 9.64 2.60 -12.41
N ASP A 175 10.03 3.44 -13.37
CA ASP A 175 9.97 3.08 -14.80
C ASP A 175 10.84 1.87 -15.15
N TRP A 176 11.94 1.64 -14.44
CA TRP A 176 12.80 0.48 -14.68
C TRP A 176 12.10 -0.84 -14.30
N LEU A 177 11.24 -0.84 -13.27
CA LEU A 177 10.44 -2.01 -12.87
C LEU A 177 9.39 -2.33 -13.95
N VAL A 178 8.74 -1.30 -14.51
CA VAL A 178 7.77 -1.46 -15.60
C VAL A 178 8.44 -2.04 -16.85
N ARG A 179 9.65 -1.57 -17.19
CA ARG A 179 10.41 -2.09 -18.33
C ARG A 179 10.81 -3.55 -18.15
N LEU A 180 11.10 -3.96 -16.92
CA LEU A 180 11.45 -5.35 -16.59
C LEU A 180 10.22 -6.27 -16.60
N ALA A 181 9.06 -5.78 -16.15
CA ALA A 181 7.79 -6.52 -16.17
C ALA A 181 7.17 -6.65 -17.58
N GLY A 182 7.54 -5.76 -18.51
CA GLY A 182 7.02 -5.74 -19.89
C GLY A 182 5.88 -4.72 -20.07
N MET A 183 5.95 -3.94 -21.16
CA MET A 183 5.13 -2.75 -21.43
C MET A 183 3.62 -3.00 -21.70
N PHE A 184 3.10 -4.21 -21.56
CA PHE A 184 1.77 -4.59 -22.08
C PHE A 184 0.81 -5.20 -21.05
N ILE A 185 1.12 -5.12 -19.75
CA ILE A 185 0.32 -5.82 -18.73
C ILE A 185 -0.85 -4.93 -18.24
N CYS A 186 -0.65 -3.61 -18.13
CA CYS A 186 -1.65 -2.70 -17.56
C CYS A 186 -2.01 -1.58 -18.52
N LYS A 187 -3.25 -1.11 -18.45
CA LYS A 187 -3.59 0.20 -19.00
C LYS A 187 -2.81 1.27 -18.23
N THR A 188 -2.32 2.27 -18.96
CA THR A 188 -1.55 3.40 -18.40
C THR A 188 -2.28 4.70 -18.67
N GLY A 189 -2.16 5.64 -17.75
CA GLY A 189 -2.68 6.99 -17.88
C GLY A 189 -1.93 7.82 -18.91
N LYS A 190 -2.53 8.94 -19.31
CA LYS A 190 -1.85 9.97 -20.13
C LYS A 190 -1.11 11.01 -19.28
N GLY A 191 -1.28 10.97 -17.96
CA GLY A 191 -0.68 11.91 -17.02
C GLY A 191 0.81 11.65 -16.77
N SER A 192 1.46 12.59 -16.09
CA SER A 192 2.85 12.45 -15.66
C SER A 192 2.98 11.39 -14.55
N LYS A 193 3.79 10.35 -14.80
CA LYS A 193 4.08 9.33 -13.78
C LYS A 193 4.87 9.90 -12.59
N ASP A 194 5.67 10.93 -12.83
CA ASP A 194 6.35 11.63 -11.75
C ASP A 194 5.35 12.37 -10.86
N ASP A 195 4.30 12.94 -11.45
CA ASP A 195 3.23 13.59 -10.69
C ASP A 195 2.46 12.54 -9.89
N MET A 196 2.19 11.37 -10.46
CA MET A 196 1.60 10.22 -9.74
C MET A 196 2.45 9.82 -8.54
N ARG A 197 3.76 9.59 -8.73
CA ARG A 197 4.69 9.24 -7.65
C ARG A 197 4.75 10.32 -6.58
N ARG A 198 4.78 11.61 -6.97
CA ARG A 198 4.74 12.74 -6.02
C ARG A 198 3.42 12.79 -5.24
N ALA A 199 2.29 12.51 -5.87
CA ALA A 199 1.00 12.44 -5.19
C ALA A 199 0.98 11.29 -4.17
N CYS A 200 1.39 10.08 -4.57
CA CYS A 200 1.50 8.94 -3.65
C CYS A 200 2.43 9.27 -2.47
N GLY A 201 3.63 9.78 -2.72
CA GLY A 201 4.58 10.16 -1.68
C GLY A 201 4.02 11.23 -0.72
N GLY A 202 3.32 12.24 -1.27
CA GLY A 202 2.64 13.27 -0.49
C GLY A 202 1.56 12.71 0.43
N ILE A 203 0.71 11.81 -0.08
CA ILE A 203 -0.34 11.15 0.71
C ILE A 203 0.29 10.27 1.80
N PHE A 204 1.33 9.49 1.47
CA PHE A 204 2.07 8.69 2.46
C PHE A 204 2.57 9.58 3.60
N VAL A 205 3.30 10.64 3.29
CA VAL A 205 3.86 11.54 4.31
C VAL A 205 2.75 12.20 5.14
N ALA A 206 1.72 12.73 4.49
CA ALA A 206 0.60 13.39 5.17
C ALA A 206 -0.13 12.44 6.13
N PHE A 207 -0.39 11.21 5.70
CA PHE A 207 -1.05 10.20 6.51
C PHE A 207 -0.19 9.75 7.70
N LEU A 208 1.11 9.48 7.48
CA LEU A 208 2.02 9.11 8.55
C LEU A 208 2.20 10.24 9.56
N LYS A 209 2.31 11.50 9.09
CA LYS A 209 2.33 12.68 9.97
C LYS A 209 1.08 12.76 10.85
N ALA A 210 -0.10 12.53 10.28
CA ALA A 210 -1.36 12.61 11.00
C ALA A 210 -1.43 11.59 12.15
N TYR A 211 -1.13 10.32 11.85
CA TYR A 211 -1.41 9.22 12.78
C TYR A 211 -0.22 8.78 13.63
N MET A 212 1.02 9.09 13.24
CA MET A 212 2.22 8.72 14.01
C MET A 212 2.82 9.91 14.76
N PHE A 213 2.60 11.12 14.24
CA PHE A 213 3.18 12.35 14.79
C PHE A 213 2.14 13.41 15.17
N HIS A 214 0.85 13.04 15.17
CA HIS A 214 -0.26 13.90 15.58
C HIS A 214 -0.33 15.25 14.83
N ASN A 215 0.07 15.27 13.56
CA ASN A 215 0.02 16.45 12.69
C ASN A 215 -0.80 16.13 11.45
N ALA A 216 -2.08 16.52 11.46
CA ALA A 216 -3.03 16.23 10.40
C ALA A 216 -3.14 17.32 9.31
N ASP A 217 -2.39 18.42 9.43
CA ASP A 217 -2.58 19.62 8.59
C ASP A 217 -2.50 19.30 7.09
N ASP A 218 -1.47 18.54 6.69
CA ASP A 218 -1.28 18.15 5.29
C ASP A 218 -2.37 17.18 4.81
N LEU A 219 -2.80 16.26 5.68
CA LEU A 219 -3.83 15.27 5.35
C LEU A 219 -5.19 15.95 5.16
N THR A 220 -5.55 16.86 6.06
CA THR A 220 -6.74 17.70 5.96
C THR A 220 -6.72 18.55 4.70
N ALA A 221 -5.58 19.18 4.37
CA ALA A 221 -5.45 19.97 3.14
C ALA A 221 -5.67 19.13 1.87
N ILE A 222 -5.14 17.91 1.82
CA ILE A 222 -5.37 16.98 0.70
C ILE A 222 -6.84 16.57 0.63
N ILE A 223 -7.51 16.34 1.75
CA ILE A 223 -8.92 15.90 1.77
C ILE A 223 -9.88 17.04 1.39
N ASP A 224 -9.65 18.24 1.90
CA ASP A 224 -10.53 19.39 1.69
C ASP A 224 -10.34 20.01 0.30
N SER A 225 -9.16 19.86 -0.30
CA SER A 225 -8.81 20.49 -1.57
C SER A 225 -7.92 19.60 -2.45
N PRO A 226 -8.36 18.36 -2.75
CA PRO A 226 -7.52 17.33 -3.35
C PRO A 226 -6.93 17.75 -4.68
N ASN A 227 -7.75 18.34 -5.56
CA ASN A 227 -7.33 18.73 -6.91
C ASN A 227 -6.58 20.08 -6.95
N SER A 228 -6.46 20.77 -5.82
CA SER A 228 -5.66 22.00 -5.70
C SER A 228 -4.30 21.72 -5.06
N VAL A 229 -4.21 20.69 -4.21
CA VAL A 229 -2.99 20.34 -3.46
C VAL A 229 -2.21 19.22 -4.16
N ALA A 230 -2.89 18.18 -4.63
CA ALA A 230 -2.23 17.06 -5.30
C ALA A 230 -1.84 17.44 -6.74
N PRO A 231 -0.69 16.96 -7.24
CA PRO A 231 -0.27 17.21 -8.62
C PRO A 231 -1.05 16.38 -9.66
N ILE A 232 -2.02 15.57 -9.21
CA ILE A 232 -2.88 14.73 -10.05
C ILE A 232 -4.33 14.88 -9.62
N LYS A 233 -5.25 14.44 -10.49
CA LYS A 233 -6.66 14.34 -10.13
C LYS A 233 -6.89 13.18 -9.17
N LEU A 234 -7.32 13.49 -7.95
CA LEU A 234 -7.78 12.51 -6.96
C LEU A 234 -9.31 12.53 -6.90
N ASP A 235 -9.94 11.42 -7.24
CA ASP A 235 -11.41 11.33 -7.34
C ASP A 235 -11.87 9.85 -7.41
N PRO A 236 -12.57 9.33 -6.38
CA PRO A 236 -12.98 10.01 -5.15
C PRO A 236 -11.83 10.23 -4.15
N VAL A 237 -12.08 11.12 -3.18
CA VAL A 237 -11.33 11.25 -1.94
C VAL A 237 -12.30 11.13 -0.77
N LEU A 238 -12.10 10.12 0.09
CA LEU A 238 -12.96 9.82 1.23
C LEU A 238 -12.15 9.74 2.51
N TRP A 239 -12.74 10.21 3.61
CA TRP A 239 -12.18 10.08 4.95
C TRP A 239 -13.28 9.68 5.93
N LEU A 240 -13.19 8.45 6.42
CA LEU A 240 -14.04 7.94 7.49
C LEU A 240 -13.34 8.18 8.81
N GLN A 241 -13.94 8.99 9.67
CA GLN A 241 -13.43 9.32 11.00
C GLN A 241 -14.05 8.38 12.06
N SER A 242 -13.31 8.15 13.15
CA SER A 242 -13.74 7.33 14.31
C SER A 242 -14.82 7.99 15.16
#